data_AF-A0A961JSI5-F1
#
_entry.id   AF-A0A961JSI5-F1
#
_cell.length_a   1.000
_cell.length_b   1.000
_cell.length_c   1.000
_cell.angle_alpha   90.00
_cell.angle_beta   90.00
_cell.angle_gamma   90.00
#
_symmetry.space_group_name_H-M   'P 1'
#
loop_
_entity.id
_entity.type
_entity.pdbx_description
1 polymer ?
#
loop_
_entity_poly.entity_id
_entity_poly.type
_entity_poly.pdbx_seq_one_letter_code
_entity_poly.pdbx_strand_id
1 'polypeptide(L)'
;MRNYIQNGDTITFTSSEAVQSGQGVVMGALFGIAASDAAADEAFEAAVTGVFELPKAAGVISAGAKVYWKADTENVTTTATGNQLIGAATAAAADAATTVAVRLNGAV
;
A
#
# COMPACT_ATOMS: atom_id res chain seq x y z
N MET A 1 8.99 24.12 14.45
CA MET A 1 9.63 23.17 15.40
C MET A 1 11.03 22.87 14.89
N ARG A 2 12.03 22.68 15.77
CA ARG A 2 13.44 22.45 15.36
C ARG A 2 13.71 21.04 14.80
N ASN A 3 12.78 20.12 14.98
CA ASN A 3 12.90 18.69 14.66
C ASN A 3 11.80 18.19 13.71
N TYR A 4 10.93 19.07 13.23
CA TYR A 4 9.89 18.69 12.28
C TYR A 4 10.51 18.54 10.90
N ILE A 5 10.36 17.37 10.31
CA ILE A 5 10.88 17.05 8.98
C ILE A 5 9.79 17.25 7.93
N GLN A 6 8.66 16.54 8.05
CA GLN A 6 7.53 16.63 7.13
C GLN A 6 6.24 16.04 7.75
N ASN A 7 5.09 16.19 7.07
CA ASN A 7 3.79 15.73 7.56
C ASN A 7 3.68 14.20 7.65
N GLY A 8 4.47 13.48 6.83
CA GLY A 8 4.51 12.02 6.83
C GLY A 8 3.43 11.35 5.98
N ASP A 9 2.60 12.11 5.25
CA ASP A 9 1.63 11.54 4.30
C ASP A 9 2.30 10.97 3.05
N THR A 10 3.41 11.59 2.66
CA THR A 10 4.25 11.20 1.54
C THR A 10 5.68 11.10 2.03
N ILE A 11 6.36 10.03 1.67
CA ILE A 11 7.74 9.75 2.07
C ILE A 11 8.53 9.35 0.82
N THR A 12 9.78 9.80 0.75
CA THR A 12 10.70 9.38 -0.32
C THR A 12 11.11 7.93 -0.10
N PHE A 13 10.81 7.08 -1.07
CA PHE A 13 11.16 5.67 -1.11
C PHE A 13 12.27 5.42 -2.12
N THR A 14 12.96 4.30 -1.97
CA THR A 14 13.88 3.75 -2.96
C THR A 14 13.61 2.24 -3.03
N SER A 15 13.52 1.72 -4.25
CA SER A 15 13.25 0.30 -4.52
C SER A 15 14.38 -0.25 -5.38
N SER A 16 14.76 -1.52 -5.16
CA SER A 16 15.76 -2.20 -6.00
C SER A 16 15.23 -2.56 -7.39
N GLU A 17 13.92 -2.50 -7.58
CA GLU A 17 13.23 -2.74 -8.84
C GLU A 17 12.57 -1.45 -9.33
N ALA A 18 12.38 -1.34 -10.65
CA ALA A 18 11.62 -0.24 -11.22
C ALA A 18 10.17 -0.27 -10.73
N VAL A 19 9.64 0.91 -10.42
CA VAL A 19 8.27 1.08 -9.90
C VAL A 19 7.45 1.94 -10.86
N GLN A 20 6.16 1.65 -10.92
CA GLN A 20 5.18 2.43 -11.68
C GLN A 20 4.29 3.25 -10.76
N SER A 21 3.83 4.40 -11.24
CA SER A 21 2.82 5.21 -10.54
C SER A 21 1.58 4.36 -10.22
N GLY A 22 1.11 4.45 -8.98
CA GLY A 22 0.00 3.64 -8.46
C GLY A 22 0.40 2.26 -7.93
N GLN A 23 1.65 1.83 -8.09
CA GLN A 23 2.12 0.55 -7.55
C GLN A 23 2.32 0.62 -6.04
N GLY A 24 1.93 -0.46 -5.34
CA GLY A 24 2.21 -0.63 -3.92
C GLY A 24 3.65 -1.05 -3.69
N VAL A 25 4.39 -0.30 -2.86
CA VAL A 25 5.79 -0.55 -2.58
C VAL A 25 6.01 -0.70 -1.07
N VAL A 26 6.87 -1.65 -0.71
CA VAL A 26 7.28 -1.90 0.68
C VAL A 26 8.72 -1.43 0.87
N MET A 27 8.95 -0.58 1.88
CA MET A 27 10.28 -0.18 2.34
C MET A 27 10.44 -0.56 3.82
N GLY A 28 10.97 -1.75 4.06
CA GLY A 28 11.07 -2.31 5.42
C GLY A 28 9.68 -2.50 6.04
N ALA A 29 9.36 -1.74 7.08
CA ALA A 29 8.04 -1.78 7.71
C ALA A 29 7.04 -0.83 7.04
N LEU A 30 7.48 0.13 6.24
CA LEU A 30 6.61 1.10 5.59
C LEU A 30 6.00 0.50 4.32
N PHE A 31 4.74 0.83 4.09
CA PHE A 31 4.05 0.57 2.83
C PHE A 31 3.52 1.88 2.28
N GLY A 32 3.70 2.11 0.98
CA GLY A 32 3.20 3.29 0.30
C GLY A 32 2.87 3.02 -1.15
N ILE A 33 2.14 3.94 -1.76
CA ILE A 33 1.79 3.91 -3.18
C ILE A 33 2.66 4.89 -3.93
N ALA A 34 3.39 4.41 -4.94
CA ALA A 34 4.26 5.25 -5.75
C ALA A 34 3.45 6.35 -6.46
N ALA A 35 3.84 7.61 -6.28
CA ALA A 35 3.20 8.76 -6.92
C ALA A 35 3.66 8.93 -8.38
N SER A 36 4.88 8.48 -8.70
CA SER A 36 5.48 8.57 -10.03
C SER A 36 6.20 7.27 -10.40
N ASP A 37 6.44 7.09 -11.69
CA ASP A 37 7.35 6.06 -12.18
C ASP A 37 8.79 6.38 -11.73
N ALA A 38 9.58 5.35 -11.45
CA ALA A 38 11.00 5.49 -11.16
C ALA A 38 11.76 4.22 -11.57
N ALA A 39 13.01 4.38 -12.02
CA ALA A 39 13.86 3.25 -12.29
C ALA A 39 14.32 2.58 -10.99
N ALA A 40 14.90 1.39 -11.12
CA ALA A 40 15.57 0.72 -10.00
C ALA A 40 16.62 1.65 -9.36
N ASP A 41 16.66 1.65 -8.03
CA ASP A 41 17.54 2.44 -7.18
C ASP A 41 17.36 3.97 -7.29
N GLU A 42 16.34 4.44 -8.00
CA GLU A 42 15.97 5.86 -8.01
C GLU A 42 15.02 6.21 -6.86
N ALA A 43 15.17 7.43 -6.35
CA ALA A 43 14.29 7.96 -5.32
C ALA A 43 12.96 8.43 -5.93
N PHE A 44 11.85 8.06 -5.31
CA PHE A 44 10.52 8.49 -5.72
C PHE A 44 9.64 8.79 -4.51
N GLU A 45 8.54 9.52 -4.72
CA GLU A 45 7.59 9.81 -3.66
C GLU A 45 6.54 8.71 -3.56
N ALA A 46 6.30 8.22 -2.34
CA ALA A 46 5.25 7.25 -2.05
C ALA A 46 4.28 7.80 -1.00
N ALA A 47 2.99 7.72 -1.29
CA ALA A 47 1.93 8.07 -0.34
C ALA A 47 1.72 6.92 0.64
N VAL A 48 1.95 7.17 1.94
CA VAL A 48 1.84 6.17 3.01
C VAL A 48 0.54 6.32 3.83
N THR A 49 -0.21 7.41 3.60
CA THR A 49 -1.55 7.64 4.15
C THR A 49 -2.53 7.97 3.00
N GLY A 50 -3.83 7.79 3.23
CA GLY A 50 -4.87 8.09 2.25
C GLY A 50 -5.74 6.86 1.91
N VAL A 51 -6.57 6.98 0.87
CA VAL A 51 -7.40 5.88 0.35
C VAL A 51 -7.02 5.63 -1.10
N PHE A 52 -6.60 4.41 -1.39
CA PHE A 52 -6.16 3.99 -2.72
C PHE A 52 -6.90 2.76 -3.19
N GLU A 53 -7.16 2.67 -4.49
CA GLU A 53 -7.66 1.46 -5.11
C GLU A 53 -6.47 0.53 -5.43
N LEU A 54 -6.46 -0.66 -4.84
CA LEU A 54 -5.38 -1.63 -4.99
C LEU A 54 -5.90 -2.96 -5.53
N PRO A 55 -5.11 -3.71 -6.31
CA PRO A 55 -5.47 -5.05 -6.74
C PRO A 55 -5.68 -5.96 -5.53
N LYS A 56 -6.69 -6.82 -5.57
CA LYS A 56 -6.95 -7.80 -4.50
C LYS A 56 -6.82 -9.24 -4.99
N ALA A 57 -6.47 -10.13 -4.07
CA ALA A 57 -6.60 -11.57 -4.28
C ALA A 57 -8.10 -11.96 -4.41
N ALA A 58 -8.34 -13.17 -4.90
CA ALA A 58 -9.68 -13.77 -4.87
C ALA A 58 -10.21 -13.85 -3.43
N GLY A 59 -11.53 -13.72 -3.27
CA GLY A 59 -12.18 -13.64 -1.97
C GLY A 59 -12.96 -12.36 -1.77
N VAL A 60 -13.99 -12.44 -0.94
CA VAL A 60 -14.81 -11.30 -0.50
C VAL A 60 -14.06 -10.51 0.57
N ILE A 61 -14.01 -9.20 0.43
CA ILE A 61 -13.51 -8.28 1.46
C ILE A 61 -14.67 -7.42 1.94
N SER A 62 -14.98 -7.46 3.24
CA SER A 62 -16.00 -6.60 3.82
C SER A 62 -15.47 -5.18 4.07
N ALA A 63 -16.36 -4.20 4.05
CA ALA A 63 -16.02 -2.84 4.46
C ALA A 63 -15.53 -2.85 5.92
N GLY A 64 -14.44 -2.15 6.20
CA GLY A 64 -13.77 -2.10 7.50
C GLY A 64 -12.89 -3.31 7.82
N ALA A 65 -12.82 -4.33 6.95
CA ALA A 65 -11.92 -5.47 7.15
C ALA A 65 -10.46 -5.01 7.16
N LYS A 66 -9.66 -5.55 8.08
CA LYS A 66 -8.20 -5.42 8.02
C LYS A 66 -7.70 -6.07 6.74
N VAL A 67 -6.84 -5.34 6.04
CA VAL A 67 -6.24 -5.80 4.80
C VAL A 67 -4.73 -5.76 4.88
N TYR A 68 -4.11 -6.72 4.22
CA TYR A 68 -2.70 -7.00 4.26
C TYR A 68 -2.13 -7.01 2.84
N TRP A 69 -0.89 -6.55 2.69
CA TRP A 69 -0.16 -6.62 1.44
C TRP A 69 0.54 -7.96 1.29
N LYS A 70 0.32 -8.60 0.14
CA LYS A 70 0.92 -9.86 -0.25
C LYS A 70 2.04 -9.58 -1.25
N ALA A 71 3.28 -9.43 -0.77
CA ALA A 71 4.41 -8.97 -1.58
C ALA A 71 4.78 -9.93 -2.73
N ASP A 72 4.45 -11.21 -2.64
CA ASP A 72 4.76 -12.22 -3.67
C ASP A 72 3.93 -12.07 -4.96
N THR A 73 2.75 -11.47 -4.86
CA THR A 73 1.76 -11.36 -5.93
C THR A 73 1.20 -9.95 -6.04
N GLU A 74 1.83 -9.01 -5.34
CA GLU A 74 1.56 -7.58 -5.34
C GLU A 74 0.07 -7.24 -5.24
N ASN A 75 -0.63 -7.87 -4.29
CA ASN A 75 -2.06 -7.66 -4.10
C ASN A 75 -2.47 -7.64 -2.64
N VAL A 76 -3.70 -7.19 -2.44
CA VAL A 76 -4.35 -7.08 -1.14
C VAL A 76 -5.05 -8.39 -0.78
N THR A 77 -4.86 -8.84 0.46
CA THR A 77 -5.52 -10.02 1.04
C THR A 77 -6.04 -9.74 2.45
N THR A 78 -6.95 -10.57 2.95
CA THR A 78 -7.39 -10.58 4.36
C THR A 78 -6.58 -11.53 5.23
N THR A 79 -5.67 -12.31 4.63
CA THR A 79 -4.81 -13.26 5.35
C THR A 79 -3.69 -12.52 6.08
N ALA A 80 -3.67 -12.60 7.41
CA ALA A 80 -2.66 -11.92 8.22
C ALA A 80 -1.30 -12.64 8.21
N THR A 81 -1.30 -13.97 8.30
CA THR A 81 -0.07 -14.75 8.46
C THR A 81 0.85 -14.58 7.26
N GLY A 82 2.07 -14.08 7.51
CA GLY A 82 3.08 -13.88 6.47
C GLY A 82 2.89 -12.63 5.60
N ASN A 83 1.88 -11.81 5.87
CA ASN A 83 1.57 -10.61 5.08
C ASN A 83 1.60 -9.36 5.95
N GLN A 84 1.96 -8.23 5.35
CA GLN A 84 2.11 -6.97 6.07
C GLN A 84 0.78 -6.25 6.21
N LEU A 85 0.39 -5.83 7.41
CA LEU A 85 -0.81 -5.01 7.60
C LEU A 85 -0.61 -3.64 6.95
N ILE A 86 -1.50 -3.27 6.04
CA ILE A 86 -1.44 -1.96 5.35
C ILE A 86 -2.60 -1.04 5.68
N GLY A 87 -3.68 -1.57 6.26
CA GLY A 87 -4.82 -0.77 6.68
C GLY A 87 -6.13 -1.52 6.67
N ALA A 88 -7.19 -0.83 6.24
CA ALA A 88 -8.54 -1.39 6.20
C ALA A 88 -9.28 -1.03 4.91
N ALA A 89 -10.16 -1.92 4.45
CA ALA A 89 -11.01 -1.66 3.30
C ALA A 89 -12.06 -0.58 3.64
N THR A 90 -12.23 0.41 2.77
CA THR A 90 -13.22 1.49 2.94
C THR A 90 -14.60 1.12 2.39
N ALA A 91 -14.64 0.18 1.44
CA ALA A 91 -15.84 -0.36 0.84
C ALA A 91 -15.75 -1.89 0.75
N ALA A 92 -16.89 -2.55 0.62
CA ALA A 92 -16.92 -3.99 0.38
C ALA A 92 -16.49 -4.29 -1.06
N ALA A 93 -15.65 -5.31 -1.24
CA ALA A 93 -15.28 -5.85 -2.53
C ALA A 93 -15.84 -7.27 -2.66
N ALA A 94 -16.65 -7.50 -3.71
CA ALA A 94 -17.19 -8.81 -4.01
C ALA A 94 -16.08 -9.79 -4.42
N ASP A 95 -16.40 -11.09 -4.43
CA ASP A 95 -15.43 -12.13 -4.76
C ASP A 95 -14.76 -11.92 -6.13
N ALA A 96 -15.58 -11.62 -7.14
CA ALA A 96 -15.15 -11.37 -8.51
C ALA A 96 -14.54 -9.97 -8.77
N ALA A 97 -14.52 -9.08 -7.76
CA ALA A 97 -13.85 -7.80 -7.93
C ALA A 97 -12.33 -8.00 -8.03
N THR A 98 -11.67 -7.21 -8.87
CA THR A 98 -10.21 -7.26 -9.06
C THR A 98 -9.48 -6.26 -8.16
N THR A 99 -10.19 -5.27 -7.63
CA THR A 99 -9.63 -4.21 -6.80
C THR A 99 -10.43 -3.99 -5.52
N VAL A 100 -9.81 -3.30 -4.56
CA VAL A 100 -10.44 -2.87 -3.30
C VAL A 100 -9.89 -1.50 -2.90
N ALA A 101 -10.77 -0.62 -2.42
CA ALA A 101 -10.38 0.69 -1.88
C ALA A 101 -9.86 0.53 -0.45
N VAL A 102 -8.56 0.77 -0.23
CA VAL A 102 -7.85 0.59 1.04
C VAL A 102 -7.50 1.95 1.64
N ARG A 103 -7.91 2.18 2.88
CA ARG A 103 -7.37 3.26 3.70
C ARG A 103 -6.04 2.81 4.29
N LEU A 104 -4.94 3.44 3.88
CA LEU A 104 -3.63 3.22 4.48
C LEU A 104 -3.61 3.75 5.92
N ASN A 105 -3.09 2.94 6.82
CA ASN A 105 -3.02 3.29 8.25
C ASN A 105 -1.85 4.22 8.58
N GLY A 106 -0.82 4.33 7.72
CA GLY A 106 0.40 5.10 7.99
C GLY A 106 1.15 4.63 9.23
N ALA A 107 0.92 3.40 9.69
CA ALA A 107 1.40 2.89 10.96
C ALA A 107 2.03 1.50 10.77
N VAL A 108 3.13 1.28 11.49
CA VAL A 108 3.96 0.06 11.47
C VAL A 108 3.99 -0.61 12.83
#